data_AF-A0A961ZWS0-F1
#
_entry.id   AF-A0A961ZWS0-F1
#
_cell.length_a   1.000
_cell.length_b   1.000
_cell.length_c   1.000
_cell.angle_alpha   90.00
_cell.angle_beta   90.00
_cell.angle_gamma   90.00
#
_symmetry.space_group_name_H-M   'P 1'
#
loop_
_entity.id
_entity.type
_entity.pdbx_description
1 polymer ?
#
loop_
_entity_poly.entity_id
_entity_poly.type
_entity_poly.pdbx_seq_one_letter_code
_entity_poly.pdbx_strand_id
1 'polypeptide(L)'
;MAKSGELATFDGQVDLDEALKHFPDVKLNDEAELKRVEEIKEQALRKKPQEDLPDAHVLHERLRLLGRDYAAVSVKLSHYERTVGWIAERLAEAEEEGETEKGFTDAFMQWLRRELETTPADMERLQALLAKERIMRVINTQVTLLPGEQTFEVNGKESILEAGLRAGLPMPYGCSNGTCGECKCRVAKGEVVKVRPHDFMLSQTEQQQGYTLACSYTAVSDVSLEVATGGPADIPEQTVRARVRDVEVLGGNRIAVHLMTSRAERLRYLAGQRVEIAVNGKSRIVPAASCPCDERRLEVHVECHTPPDDEDLRGPFASLLRNTDVTVRGPIGSFVLDDSSERAVVLVAEGGGFAQIKSILQHALSLEHAPYIALVRLAGEEGLYQENLLKSYAGVLDDFRYIAFDAATPRETVIETVLNETSQIAETDIYVAGSSDFISVLNQRCISAGLPEAQWHAETISKA
;
A
#
# COMPACT_ATOMS: atom_id res chain seq x y z
N MET A 1 14.27 -27.53 -7.39
CA MET A 1 15.71 -27.43 -7.72
C MET A 1 16.20 -28.80 -8.15
N ALA A 2 16.35 -29.04 -9.45
CA ALA A 2 17.01 -30.24 -9.95
C ALA A 2 18.49 -30.21 -9.52
N LYS A 3 19.00 -31.31 -8.96
CA LYS A 3 20.34 -31.40 -8.35
C LYS A 3 21.52 -31.24 -9.35
N SER A 4 21.25 -31.03 -10.63
CA SER A 4 22.25 -30.82 -11.69
C SER A 4 22.02 -29.58 -12.57
N GLY A 5 21.13 -28.66 -12.18
CA GLY A 5 21.12 -27.28 -12.70
C GLY A 5 20.53 -27.05 -14.10
N GLU A 6 20.31 -28.06 -14.95
CA GLU A 6 19.72 -27.88 -16.28
C GLU A 6 18.58 -28.89 -16.49
N LEU A 7 17.40 -28.39 -16.84
CA LEU A 7 16.24 -29.13 -17.35
C LEU A 7 15.96 -28.56 -18.74
N ALA A 8 15.94 -29.37 -19.78
CA ALA A 8 15.50 -28.90 -21.08
C ALA A 8 14.01 -28.58 -21.01
N THR A 9 13.65 -27.39 -21.47
CA THR A 9 12.27 -26.94 -21.59
C THR A 9 11.92 -26.80 -23.06
N PHE A 10 10.71 -27.19 -23.42
CA PHE A 10 10.12 -26.87 -24.71
C PHE A 10 8.95 -25.93 -24.44
N ASP A 11 9.03 -24.71 -24.96
CA ASP A 11 7.96 -23.71 -24.88
C ASP A 11 7.52 -23.38 -23.44
N GLY A 12 8.49 -23.31 -22.51
CA GLY A 12 8.22 -23.01 -21.09
C GLY A 12 7.63 -24.19 -20.30
N GLN A 13 7.43 -25.35 -20.93
CA GLN A 13 6.99 -26.58 -20.28
C GLN A 13 8.16 -27.57 -20.18
N VAL A 14 8.24 -28.28 -19.05
CA VAL A 14 9.23 -29.36 -18.85
C VAL A 14 8.60 -30.64 -19.36
N ASP A 15 9.31 -31.36 -20.24
CA ASP A 15 8.85 -32.67 -20.71
C ASP A 15 8.70 -33.64 -19.52
N LEU A 16 7.58 -34.35 -19.48
CA LEU A 16 7.24 -35.27 -18.38
C LEU A 16 8.27 -36.40 -18.26
N ASP A 17 8.80 -36.88 -19.37
CA ASP A 17 9.83 -37.94 -19.38
C ASP A 17 11.16 -37.43 -18.82
N GLU A 18 11.44 -36.13 -18.99
CA GLU A 18 12.64 -35.48 -18.47
C GLU A 18 12.52 -35.20 -16.97
N ALA A 19 11.34 -34.76 -16.51
CA ALA A 19 11.04 -34.65 -15.09
C ALA A 19 11.18 -36.01 -14.37
N LEU A 20 10.65 -37.09 -14.95
CA LEU A 20 10.73 -38.43 -14.34
C LEU A 20 12.16 -38.98 -14.27
N LYS A 21 13.06 -38.62 -15.20
CA LYS A 21 14.48 -38.96 -15.10
C LYS A 21 15.15 -38.37 -13.85
N HIS A 22 14.79 -37.15 -13.49
CA HIS A 22 15.34 -36.47 -12.31
C HIS A 22 14.62 -36.80 -11.00
N PHE A 23 13.40 -37.33 -11.09
CA PHE A 23 12.58 -37.74 -9.95
C PHE A 23 12.05 -39.18 -10.13
N PRO A 24 12.94 -40.19 -10.13
CA PRO A 24 12.58 -41.58 -10.45
C PRO A 24 11.65 -42.23 -9.41
N ASP A 25 11.54 -41.65 -8.21
CA ASP A 25 10.65 -42.12 -7.14
C ASP A 25 9.19 -41.66 -7.32
N VAL A 26 8.92 -40.73 -8.26
CA VAL A 26 7.57 -40.21 -8.52
C VAL A 26 6.77 -41.19 -9.35
N LYS A 27 5.68 -41.71 -8.78
CA LYS A 27 4.73 -42.57 -9.46
C LYS A 27 3.51 -41.76 -9.89
N LEU A 28 3.46 -41.36 -11.16
CA LEU A 28 2.35 -40.55 -11.71
C LEU A 28 0.98 -41.23 -11.65
N ASN A 29 0.96 -42.57 -11.58
CA ASN A 29 -0.27 -43.36 -11.47
C ASN A 29 -0.67 -43.67 -10.03
N ASP A 30 -0.05 -43.03 -9.03
CA ASP A 30 -0.41 -43.22 -7.63
C ASP A 30 -1.63 -42.34 -7.28
N GLU A 31 -2.83 -42.92 -7.44
CA GLU A 31 -4.12 -42.31 -7.08
C GLU A 31 -4.12 -41.73 -5.65
N ALA A 32 -3.31 -42.29 -4.73
CA ALA A 32 -3.23 -41.79 -3.36
C ALA A 32 -2.49 -40.45 -3.25
N GLU A 33 -1.43 -40.23 -4.04
CA GLU A 33 -0.70 -38.96 -4.06
C GLU A 33 -1.48 -37.87 -4.79
N LEU A 34 -2.12 -38.21 -5.92
CA LEU A 34 -3.04 -37.31 -6.64
C LEU A 34 -4.19 -36.85 -5.74
N LYS A 35 -4.82 -37.80 -5.02
CA LYS A 35 -5.85 -37.48 -4.04
C LYS A 35 -5.33 -36.61 -2.90
N ARG A 36 -4.10 -36.82 -2.44
CA ARG A 36 -3.47 -35.98 -1.42
C ARG A 36 -3.19 -34.56 -1.92
N VAL A 37 -2.76 -34.40 -3.17
CA VAL A 37 -2.56 -33.09 -3.80
C VAL A 37 -3.90 -32.39 -4.05
N GLU A 38 -4.93 -33.13 -4.45
CA GLU A 38 -6.30 -32.61 -4.53
C GLU A 38 -6.82 -32.21 -3.15
N GLU A 39 -6.61 -33.00 -2.10
CA GLU A 39 -6.95 -32.66 -0.72
C GLU A 39 -6.19 -31.42 -0.23
N ILE A 40 -4.91 -31.26 -0.60
CA ILE A 40 -4.12 -30.05 -0.29
C ILE A 40 -4.67 -28.84 -1.06
N LYS A 41 -4.99 -28.97 -2.36
CA LYS A 41 -5.63 -27.90 -3.14
C LYS A 41 -7.00 -27.56 -2.57
N GLU A 42 -7.79 -28.56 -2.18
CA GLU A 42 -9.12 -28.37 -1.61
C GLU A 42 -9.03 -27.74 -0.22
N GLN A 43 -8.05 -28.11 0.62
CA GLN A 43 -7.78 -27.45 1.91
C GLN A 43 -7.24 -26.03 1.75
N ALA A 44 -6.41 -25.77 0.73
CA ALA A 44 -5.90 -24.44 0.41
C ALA A 44 -7.01 -23.51 -0.12
N LEU A 45 -7.94 -24.05 -0.92
CA LEU A 45 -9.11 -23.32 -1.44
C LEU A 45 -10.25 -23.21 -0.42
N ARG A 46 -10.36 -24.13 0.55
CA ARG A 46 -11.34 -24.08 1.66
C ARG A 46 -10.96 -23.11 2.77
N LYS A 47 -9.76 -22.52 2.77
CA LYS A 47 -9.62 -21.14 3.26
C LYS A 47 -10.40 -20.25 2.30
N LYS A 48 -11.74 -20.27 2.43
CA LYS A 48 -12.53 -19.08 2.09
C LYS A 48 -11.76 -17.88 2.63
N PRO A 49 -11.73 -16.73 1.94
CA PRO A 49 -11.50 -15.51 2.67
C PRO A 49 -12.55 -15.55 3.78
N GLN A 50 -12.11 -15.82 4.99
CA GLN A 50 -12.94 -15.59 6.15
C GLN A 50 -13.15 -14.09 6.01
N GLU A 51 -14.34 -13.68 5.55
CA GLU A 51 -14.80 -12.31 5.68
C GLU A 51 -14.65 -12.05 7.17
N ASP A 52 -13.51 -11.46 7.54
CA ASP A 52 -13.10 -11.36 8.93
C ASP A 52 -14.10 -10.40 9.54
N LEU A 53 -15.11 -10.97 10.19
CA LEU A 53 -16.18 -10.20 10.77
C LEU A 53 -15.56 -9.19 11.75
N PRO A 54 -16.07 -7.96 11.77
CA PRO A 54 -15.63 -6.98 12.74
C PRO A 54 -15.74 -7.50 14.16
N ASP A 55 -14.97 -6.91 15.08
CA ASP A 55 -15.11 -7.25 16.49
C ASP A 55 -16.56 -7.06 16.95
N ALA A 56 -17.02 -7.87 17.92
CA ALA A 56 -18.42 -7.89 18.34
C ALA A 56 -18.95 -6.50 18.73
N HIS A 57 -18.11 -5.66 19.33
CA HIS A 57 -18.47 -4.28 19.67
C HIS A 57 -18.63 -3.41 18.41
N VAL A 58 -17.72 -3.54 17.44
CA VAL A 58 -17.77 -2.81 16.16
C VAL A 58 -19.00 -3.23 15.36
N LEU A 59 -19.25 -4.54 15.30
CA LEU A 59 -20.43 -5.10 14.65
C LEU A 59 -21.73 -4.59 15.28
N HIS A 60 -21.78 -4.50 16.62
CA HIS A 60 -22.93 -3.93 17.33
C HIS A 60 -23.17 -2.47 16.93
N GLU A 61 -22.13 -1.64 16.91
CA GLU A 61 -22.27 -0.23 16.52
C GLU A 61 -22.68 -0.06 15.06
N ARG A 62 -22.14 -0.88 14.15
CA ARG A 62 -22.55 -0.89 12.74
C ARG A 62 -24.01 -1.31 12.56
N LEU A 63 -24.46 -2.34 13.28
CA LEU A 63 -25.86 -2.76 13.30
C LEU A 63 -26.78 -1.69 13.91
N ARG A 64 -26.32 -0.98 14.95
CA ARG A 64 -27.06 0.13 15.56
C ARG A 64 -27.26 1.27 14.56
N LEU A 65 -26.23 1.63 13.79
CA LEU A 65 -26.36 2.63 12.71
C LEU A 65 -27.36 2.19 11.64
N LEU A 66 -27.26 0.95 11.17
CA LEU A 66 -28.22 0.40 10.20
C LEU A 66 -29.66 0.43 10.75
N GLY A 67 -29.85 0.13 12.03
CA GLY A 67 -31.13 0.23 12.71
C GLY A 67 -31.67 1.65 12.78
N ARG A 68 -30.80 2.65 13.00
CA ARG A 68 -31.17 4.07 12.96
C ARG A 68 -31.61 4.52 11.57
N ASP A 69 -30.88 4.10 10.53
CA ASP A 69 -31.23 4.40 9.15
C ASP A 69 -32.57 3.76 8.76
N TYR A 70 -32.78 2.50 9.18
CA TYR A 70 -34.07 1.82 9.01
C TYR A 70 -35.21 2.55 9.70
N ALA A 71 -35.01 3.00 10.95
CA ALA A 71 -36.01 3.77 11.68
C ALA A 71 -36.32 5.11 10.98
N ALA A 72 -35.32 5.82 10.51
CA ALA A 72 -35.49 7.09 9.79
C ALA A 72 -36.28 6.91 8.48
N VAL A 73 -36.00 5.84 7.71
CA VAL A 73 -36.76 5.50 6.51
C VAL A 73 -38.19 5.11 6.86
N SER A 74 -38.39 4.31 7.92
CA SER A 74 -39.72 3.89 8.38
C SER A 74 -40.59 5.08 8.79
N VAL A 75 -40.03 6.05 9.51
CA VAL A 75 -40.73 7.29 9.88
C VAL A 75 -41.13 8.11 8.65
N LYS A 76 -40.24 8.23 7.65
CA LYS A 76 -40.58 8.89 6.38
C LYS A 76 -41.70 8.17 5.63
N LEU A 77 -41.67 6.84 5.60
CA LEU A 77 -42.72 6.04 4.96
C LEU A 77 -44.08 6.25 5.65
N SER A 78 -44.12 6.19 6.99
CA SER A 78 -45.35 6.49 7.75
C SER A 78 -45.83 7.93 7.52
N HIS A 79 -44.92 8.89 7.33
CA HIS A 79 -45.30 10.25 6.96
C HIS A 79 -45.96 10.28 5.57
N TYR A 80 -45.40 9.60 4.57
CA TYR A 80 -46.00 9.51 3.23
C TYR A 80 -47.38 8.85 3.25
N GLU A 81 -47.55 7.75 3.99
CA GLU A 81 -48.87 7.11 4.17
C GLU A 81 -49.90 8.09 4.76
N ARG A 82 -49.47 8.90 5.74
CA ARG A 82 -50.31 9.93 6.33
C ARG A 82 -50.63 11.06 5.35
N THR A 83 -49.66 11.51 4.56
CA THR A 83 -49.88 12.54 3.51
C THR A 83 -50.89 12.06 2.47
N VAL A 84 -50.81 10.79 2.06
CA VAL A 84 -51.80 10.17 1.16
C VAL A 84 -53.19 10.18 1.80
N GLY A 85 -53.29 9.90 3.11
CA GLY A 85 -54.54 10.05 3.87
C GLY A 85 -55.09 11.49 3.87
N TRP A 86 -54.24 12.48 4.12
CA TRP A 86 -54.63 13.89 4.08
C TRP A 86 -55.09 14.37 2.69
N ILE A 87 -54.46 13.86 1.63
CA ILE A 87 -54.91 14.13 0.25
C ILE A 87 -56.33 13.58 0.06
N ALA A 88 -56.62 12.38 0.54
CA ALA A 88 -57.96 11.80 0.46
C ALA A 88 -58.99 12.64 1.21
N GLU A 89 -58.68 13.10 2.43
CA GLU A 89 -59.56 13.97 3.22
C GLU A 89 -59.84 15.29 2.50
N ARG A 90 -58.80 15.95 1.96
CA ARG A 90 -58.94 17.21 1.21
C ARG A 90 -59.76 17.06 -0.06
N LEU A 91 -59.59 15.96 -0.79
CA LEU A 91 -60.37 15.68 -1.99
C LEU A 91 -61.84 15.42 -1.66
N ALA A 92 -62.13 14.69 -0.57
CA ALA A 92 -63.49 14.47 -0.11
C ALA A 92 -64.20 15.77 0.29
N GLU A 93 -63.51 16.67 0.99
CA GLU A 93 -64.03 18.02 1.31
C GLU A 93 -64.39 18.80 0.02
N ALA A 94 -63.49 18.82 -0.98
CA ALA A 94 -63.73 19.51 -2.25
C ALA A 94 -64.91 18.91 -3.05
N GLU A 95 -65.14 17.60 -2.93
CA GLU A 95 -66.28 16.91 -3.53
C GLU A 95 -67.60 17.24 -2.82
N GLU A 96 -67.60 17.38 -1.49
CA GLU A 96 -68.75 17.84 -0.71
C GLU A 96 -69.12 19.30 -0.99
N GLU A 97 -68.11 20.16 -1.19
CA GLU A 97 -68.29 21.59 -1.55
C GLU A 97 -68.73 21.79 -3.02
N GLY A 98 -68.72 20.73 -3.83
CA GLY A 98 -69.15 20.76 -5.23
C GLY A 98 -68.09 21.29 -6.20
N GLU A 99 -66.83 21.36 -5.77
CA GLU A 99 -65.70 21.77 -6.61
C GLU A 99 -65.23 20.65 -7.58
N THR A 100 -65.63 19.40 -7.32
CA THR A 100 -65.29 18.22 -8.14
C THR A 100 -66.51 17.34 -8.42
N GLU A 101 -66.38 16.43 -9.40
CA GLU A 101 -67.44 15.48 -9.74
C GLU A 101 -67.61 14.38 -8.68
N LYS A 102 -68.85 13.93 -8.46
CA LYS A 102 -69.14 12.81 -7.56
C LYS A 102 -68.41 11.53 -7.98
N GLY A 103 -67.72 10.90 -7.04
CA GLY A 103 -66.91 9.69 -7.23
C GLY A 103 -65.47 9.96 -7.68
N PHE A 104 -65.06 11.22 -7.86
CA PHE A 104 -63.70 11.56 -8.27
C PHE A 104 -62.67 11.16 -7.20
N THR A 105 -62.96 11.41 -5.91
CA THR A 105 -62.03 11.10 -4.82
C THR A 105 -61.69 9.61 -4.77
N ASP A 106 -62.71 8.74 -4.85
CA ASP A 106 -62.52 7.29 -4.83
C ASP A 106 -61.72 6.81 -6.05
N ALA A 107 -62.05 7.31 -7.25
CA ALA A 107 -61.36 6.96 -8.48
C ALA A 107 -59.88 7.39 -8.46
N PHE A 108 -59.60 8.61 -8.00
CA PHE A 108 -58.25 9.16 -7.89
C PHE A 108 -57.43 8.37 -6.86
N MET A 109 -57.97 8.13 -5.66
CA MET A 109 -57.25 7.41 -4.61
C MET A 109 -57.02 5.95 -4.97
N GLN A 110 -57.95 5.32 -5.71
CA GLN A 110 -57.77 3.96 -6.23
C GLN A 110 -56.65 3.89 -7.27
N TRP A 111 -56.58 4.85 -8.19
CA TRP A 111 -55.46 4.98 -9.13
C TRP A 111 -54.14 5.20 -8.39
N LEU A 112 -54.09 6.16 -7.46
CA LEU A 112 -52.88 6.52 -6.73
C LEU A 112 -52.32 5.33 -5.92
N ARG A 113 -53.19 4.59 -5.21
CA ARG A 113 -52.78 3.38 -4.49
C ARG A 113 -52.23 2.31 -5.44
N ARG A 114 -52.89 2.10 -6.58
CA ARG A 114 -52.41 1.14 -7.58
C ARG A 114 -51.01 1.51 -8.07
N GLU A 115 -50.77 2.78 -8.40
CA GLU A 115 -49.44 3.23 -8.84
C GLU A 115 -48.38 3.14 -7.72
N LEU A 116 -48.75 3.39 -6.46
CA LEU A 116 -47.85 3.22 -5.31
C LEU A 116 -47.53 1.76 -4.99
N GLU A 117 -48.46 0.83 -5.24
CA GLU A 117 -48.29 -0.62 -5.01
C GLU A 117 -47.55 -1.31 -6.16
N THR A 118 -47.68 -0.81 -7.39
CA THR A 118 -46.92 -1.33 -8.52
C THR A 118 -45.44 -1.01 -8.35
N THR A 119 -44.64 -2.04 -8.08
CA THR A 119 -43.18 -1.93 -8.10
C THR A 119 -42.69 -2.28 -9.51
N PRO A 120 -42.13 -1.34 -10.29
CA PRO A 120 -41.55 -1.66 -11.59
C PRO A 120 -40.39 -2.65 -11.44
N ALA A 121 -40.17 -3.52 -12.42
CA ALA A 121 -39.09 -4.53 -12.39
C ALA A 121 -37.69 -3.91 -12.15
N ASP A 122 -37.47 -2.68 -12.60
CA ASP A 122 -36.22 -1.93 -12.38
C ASP A 122 -36.00 -1.59 -10.90
N MET A 123 -37.08 -1.37 -10.15
CA MET A 123 -37.04 -1.06 -8.71
C MET A 123 -36.75 -2.30 -7.86
N GLU A 124 -37.21 -3.49 -8.25
CA GLU A 124 -36.85 -4.75 -7.56
C GLU A 124 -35.35 -5.04 -7.64
N ARG A 125 -34.75 -4.83 -8.82
CA ARG A 125 -33.30 -4.99 -9.01
C ARG A 125 -32.53 -3.97 -8.18
N LEU A 126 -32.98 -2.72 -8.15
CA LEU A 126 -32.37 -1.68 -7.32
C LEU A 126 -32.48 -2.00 -5.82
N GLN A 127 -33.64 -2.50 -5.36
CA GLN A 127 -33.85 -2.92 -3.98
C GLN A 127 -32.88 -4.04 -3.57
N ALA A 128 -32.68 -5.05 -4.42
CA ALA A 128 -31.73 -6.13 -4.16
C ALA A 128 -30.28 -5.61 -4.07
N LEU A 129 -29.89 -4.68 -4.94
CA LEU A 129 -28.58 -4.04 -4.90
C LEU A 129 -28.38 -3.21 -3.62
N LEU A 130 -29.37 -2.41 -3.24
CA LEU A 130 -29.34 -1.61 -2.01
C LEU A 130 -29.29 -2.48 -0.75
N ALA A 131 -30.01 -3.61 -0.73
CA ALA A 131 -29.96 -4.56 0.36
C ALA A 131 -28.56 -5.19 0.48
N LYS A 132 -27.95 -5.57 -0.65
CA LYS A 132 -26.58 -6.09 -0.68
C LYS A 132 -25.56 -5.04 -0.22
N GLU A 133 -25.65 -3.81 -0.73
CA GLU A 133 -24.79 -2.70 -0.32
C GLU A 133 -24.87 -2.45 1.19
N ARG A 134 -26.09 -2.43 1.77
CA ARG A 134 -26.30 -2.25 3.20
C ARG A 134 -25.64 -3.35 4.04
N ILE A 135 -25.68 -4.59 3.58
CA ILE A 135 -24.99 -5.71 4.25
C ILE A 135 -23.47 -5.53 4.14
N MET A 136 -22.97 -5.13 2.97
CA MET A 136 -21.53 -4.88 2.78
C MET A 136 -21.01 -3.77 3.70
N ARG A 137 -21.77 -2.69 3.93
CA ARG A 137 -21.40 -1.62 4.88
C ARG A 137 -21.28 -2.09 6.34
N VAL A 138 -21.91 -3.21 6.69
CA VAL A 138 -21.74 -3.81 8.02
C VAL A 138 -20.39 -4.52 8.11
N ILE A 139 -19.90 -5.07 7.00
CA ILE A 139 -18.68 -5.88 6.94
C ILE A 139 -17.47 -4.98 6.73
N ASN A 140 -17.55 -4.03 5.80
CA ASN A 140 -16.46 -3.12 5.43
C ASN A 140 -16.92 -1.66 5.43
N THR A 141 -15.98 -0.75 5.67
CA THR A 141 -16.21 0.71 5.68
C THR A 141 -15.08 1.42 4.97
N GLN A 142 -15.38 2.49 4.24
CA GLN A 142 -14.36 3.26 3.54
C GLN A 142 -13.88 4.44 4.39
N VAL A 143 -12.58 4.69 4.39
CA VAL A 143 -11.97 5.86 5.01
C VAL A 143 -11.34 6.74 3.93
N THR A 144 -11.60 8.04 3.98
CA THR A 144 -11.03 9.07 3.10
C THR A 144 -10.12 9.98 3.90
N LEU A 145 -8.88 10.19 3.45
CA LEU A 145 -7.96 11.15 4.04
C LEU A 145 -8.14 12.53 3.43
N LEU A 146 -8.12 13.56 4.27
CA LEU A 146 -8.16 14.97 3.87
C LEU A 146 -6.87 15.65 4.30
N PRO A 147 -6.26 16.50 3.43
CA PRO A 147 -6.84 17.05 2.19
C PRO A 147 -6.61 16.19 0.92
N GLY A 148 -5.83 15.12 0.98
CA GLY A 148 -5.38 14.37 -0.21
C GLY A 148 -6.44 13.52 -0.93
N GLU A 149 -7.66 13.43 -0.42
CA GLU A 149 -8.79 12.63 -0.92
C GLU A 149 -8.52 11.13 -1.17
N GLN A 150 -7.35 10.63 -0.75
CA GLN A 150 -6.98 9.20 -0.82
C GLN A 150 -7.96 8.36 -0.01
N THR A 151 -8.39 7.21 -0.56
CA THR A 151 -9.35 6.33 0.10
C THR A 151 -8.81 4.93 0.33
N PHE A 152 -9.19 4.30 1.43
CA PHE A 152 -8.85 2.93 1.75
C PHE A 152 -9.96 2.23 2.52
N GLU A 153 -9.98 0.91 2.44
CA GLU A 153 -11.00 0.08 3.10
C GLU A 153 -10.53 -0.40 4.47
N VAL A 154 -11.41 -0.36 5.47
CA VAL A 154 -11.20 -0.91 6.81
C VAL A 154 -11.99 -2.21 6.97
N ASN A 155 -11.25 -3.30 7.18
CA ASN A 155 -11.70 -4.67 7.19
C ASN A 155 -11.57 -5.31 8.59
N GLY A 156 -12.60 -6.04 8.99
CA GLY A 156 -12.61 -6.82 10.23
C GLY A 156 -12.24 -6.06 11.49
N LYS A 157 -11.16 -6.49 12.16
CA LYS A 157 -10.74 -5.98 13.48
C LYS A 157 -9.61 -4.95 13.44
N GLU A 158 -9.20 -4.53 12.25
CA GLU A 158 -8.07 -3.61 12.12
C GLU A 158 -8.43 -2.19 12.60
N SER A 159 -7.43 -1.48 13.09
CA SER A 159 -7.52 -0.05 13.38
C SER A 159 -7.42 0.76 12.09
N ILE A 160 -7.87 2.01 12.12
CA ILE A 160 -7.75 2.90 10.95
C ILE A 160 -6.29 3.07 10.52
N LEU A 161 -5.35 3.12 11.47
CA LEU A 161 -3.92 3.19 11.16
C LEU A 161 -3.46 1.96 10.37
N GLU A 162 -3.80 0.75 10.82
CA GLU A 162 -3.39 -0.49 10.15
C GLU A 162 -3.96 -0.59 8.75
N ALA A 163 -5.23 -0.22 8.58
CA ALA A 163 -5.87 -0.19 7.28
C ALA A 163 -5.19 0.81 6.33
N GLY A 164 -4.86 2.01 6.82
CA GLY A 164 -4.18 3.04 6.03
C GLY A 164 -2.76 2.63 5.62
N LEU A 165 -1.98 2.06 6.55
CA LEU A 165 -0.64 1.55 6.26
C LEU A 165 -0.66 0.35 5.32
N ARG A 166 -1.65 -0.55 5.46
CA ARG A 166 -1.87 -1.68 4.54
C ARG A 166 -2.18 -1.19 3.12
N ALA A 167 -2.88 -0.06 3.00
CA ALA A 167 -3.13 0.61 1.74
C ALA A 167 -1.93 1.46 1.25
N GLY A 168 -0.79 1.42 1.94
CA GLY A 168 0.42 2.16 1.55
C GLY A 168 0.37 3.66 1.83
N LEU A 169 -0.61 4.16 2.59
CA LEU A 169 -0.80 5.60 2.80
C LEU A 169 0.10 6.16 3.90
N PRO A 170 0.57 7.42 3.78
CA PRO A 170 1.48 8.07 4.72
C PRO A 170 0.76 8.56 5.99
N MET A 171 0.21 7.61 6.75
CA MET A 171 -0.45 7.90 8.02
C MET A 171 0.60 8.40 9.05
N PRO A 172 0.33 9.48 9.81
CA PRO A 172 1.19 9.88 10.92
C PRO A 172 0.97 8.91 12.10
N TYR A 173 2.04 8.36 12.67
CA TYR A 173 2.00 7.51 13.86
C TYR A 173 3.40 7.28 14.43
N GLY A 174 3.59 7.22 15.74
CA GLY A 174 4.93 6.90 16.31
C GLY A 174 5.04 5.49 16.89
N CYS A 175 4.04 5.08 17.68
CA CYS A 175 4.10 3.87 18.51
C CYS A 175 3.11 2.76 18.14
N SER A 176 2.08 3.10 17.33
CA SER A 176 0.93 2.26 16.96
C SER A 176 0.15 1.58 18.11
N ASN A 177 0.47 1.87 19.38
CA ASN A 177 -0.18 1.30 20.57
C ASN A 177 -0.90 2.34 21.44
N GLY A 178 -1.05 3.58 20.95
CA GLY A 178 -1.81 4.62 21.65
C GLY A 178 -1.06 5.36 22.77
N THR A 179 0.28 5.27 22.86
CA THR A 179 1.05 5.96 23.90
C THR A 179 1.60 7.33 23.45
N CYS A 180 2.03 7.49 22.20
CA CYS A 180 2.73 8.72 21.76
C CYS A 180 1.81 9.85 21.26
N GLY A 181 0.58 9.55 20.83
CA GLY A 181 -0.37 10.55 20.32
C GLY A 181 -0.09 11.07 18.91
N GLU A 182 0.96 10.63 18.24
CA GLU A 182 1.26 11.07 16.87
C GLU A 182 0.27 10.54 15.82
N CYS A 183 -0.46 9.46 16.16
CA CYS A 183 -1.55 8.94 15.33
C CYS A 183 -2.84 9.77 15.45
N LYS A 184 -2.75 11.00 15.98
CA LYS A 184 -3.88 11.88 16.20
C LYS A 184 -4.39 12.41 14.87
N CYS A 185 -5.68 12.17 14.62
CA CYS A 185 -6.40 12.66 13.45
C CYS A 185 -7.74 13.25 13.87
N ARG A 186 -8.34 14.07 13.02
CA ARG A 186 -9.66 14.66 13.28
C ARG A 186 -10.70 13.99 12.40
N VAL A 187 -11.78 13.50 13.01
CA VAL A 187 -12.93 12.97 12.27
C VAL A 187 -13.74 14.14 11.72
N ALA A 188 -13.64 14.38 10.41
CA ALA A 188 -14.41 15.42 9.73
C ALA A 188 -15.84 14.96 9.44
N LYS A 189 -16.02 13.67 9.11
CA LYS A 189 -17.33 13.05 8.84
C LYS A 189 -17.31 11.57 9.25
N GLY A 190 -18.44 11.04 9.67
CA GLY A 190 -18.63 9.63 10.01
C GLY A 190 -18.46 9.33 11.51
N GLU A 191 -18.60 8.06 11.86
CA GLU A 191 -18.48 7.58 13.24
C GLU A 191 -17.31 6.61 13.38
N VAL A 192 -16.55 6.75 14.47
CA VAL A 192 -15.43 5.88 14.83
C VAL A 192 -15.64 5.33 16.23
N VAL A 193 -15.08 4.15 16.50
CA VAL A 193 -15.18 3.50 17.80
C VAL A 193 -13.82 3.02 18.28
N LYS A 194 -13.58 3.14 19.59
CA LYS A 194 -12.35 2.68 20.23
C LYS A 194 -12.34 1.16 20.26
N VAL A 195 -11.29 0.55 19.70
CA VAL A 195 -11.08 -0.90 19.66
C VAL A 195 -9.85 -1.33 20.46
N ARG A 196 -8.97 -0.38 20.81
CA ARG A 196 -7.76 -0.65 21.60
C ARG A 196 -7.63 0.33 22.76
N PRO A 197 -7.06 -0.08 23.89
CA PRO A 197 -6.66 0.86 24.92
C PRO A 197 -5.58 1.82 24.39
N HIS A 198 -5.51 3.00 24.98
CA HIS A 198 -4.47 3.99 24.73
C HIS A 198 -4.26 4.79 26.02
N ASP A 199 -3.01 5.15 26.31
CA ASP A 199 -2.64 5.91 27.50
C ASP A 199 -2.50 7.40 27.21
N PHE A 200 -2.35 7.77 25.94
CA PHE A 200 -2.28 9.16 25.51
C PHE A 200 -3.61 9.87 25.80
N MET A 201 -3.56 10.99 26.52
CA MET A 201 -4.74 11.77 26.88
C MET A 201 -5.00 12.87 25.86
N LEU A 202 -6.11 12.76 25.13
CA LEU A 202 -6.70 13.86 24.38
C LEU A 202 -7.39 14.83 25.35
N SER A 203 -7.13 16.13 25.22
CA SER A 203 -7.84 17.14 26.02
C SER A 203 -9.35 17.12 25.74
N GLN A 204 -10.16 17.63 26.67
CA GLN A 204 -11.62 17.69 26.46
C GLN A 204 -11.98 18.50 25.22
N THR A 205 -11.24 19.58 24.94
CA THR A 205 -11.44 20.40 23.73
C THR A 205 -11.13 19.61 22.47
N GLU A 206 -10.05 18.84 22.44
CA GLU A 206 -9.71 17.98 21.29
C GLU A 206 -10.78 16.90 21.06
N GLN A 207 -11.27 16.26 22.12
CA GLN A 207 -12.35 15.28 22.01
C GLN A 207 -13.63 15.90 21.44
N GLN A 208 -13.99 17.11 21.88
CA GLN A 208 -15.15 17.85 21.35
C GLN A 208 -14.97 18.27 19.88
N GLN A 209 -13.73 18.53 19.46
CA GLN A 209 -13.39 18.85 18.07
C GLN A 209 -13.33 17.59 17.17
N GLY A 210 -13.61 16.41 17.71
CA GLY A 210 -13.61 15.16 16.96
C GLY A 210 -12.22 14.56 16.75
N TYR A 211 -11.22 14.95 17.54
CA TYR A 211 -9.91 14.30 17.49
C TYR A 211 -9.95 12.90 18.08
N THR A 212 -9.24 11.99 17.44
CA THR A 212 -9.10 10.59 17.82
C THR A 212 -7.69 10.07 17.53
N LEU A 213 -7.40 8.84 17.94
CA LEU A 213 -6.14 8.14 17.66
C LEU A 213 -6.40 7.04 16.63
N ALA A 214 -5.92 7.21 15.41
CA ALA A 214 -6.10 6.25 14.31
C ALA A 214 -5.62 4.84 14.67
N CYS A 215 -4.61 4.74 15.54
CA CYS A 215 -4.03 3.50 16.03
C CYS A 215 -4.87 2.74 17.07
N SER A 216 -5.91 3.38 17.62
CA SER A 216 -6.75 2.80 18.67
C SER A 216 -8.24 2.78 18.33
N TYR A 217 -8.62 3.39 17.21
CA TYR A 217 -10.01 3.49 16.75
C TYR A 217 -10.17 2.82 15.38
N THR A 218 -11.37 2.30 15.15
CA THR A 218 -11.79 1.77 13.84
C THR A 218 -13.03 2.52 13.32
N ALA A 219 -13.30 2.40 12.02
CA ALA A 219 -14.44 3.06 11.38
C ALA A 219 -15.74 2.26 11.54
N VAL A 220 -16.81 2.93 11.95
CA VAL A 220 -18.17 2.37 12.09
C VAL A 220 -19.02 2.69 10.86
N SER A 221 -18.81 3.85 10.26
CA SER A 221 -19.40 4.24 8.97
C SER A 221 -18.29 4.54 7.97
N ASP A 222 -18.65 4.99 6.77
CA ASP A 222 -17.69 5.69 5.94
C ASP A 222 -17.22 6.96 6.68
N VAL A 223 -15.92 7.17 6.75
CA VAL A 223 -15.29 8.20 7.57
C VAL A 223 -14.38 9.08 6.73
N SER A 224 -14.44 10.39 6.92
CA SER A 224 -13.46 11.33 6.37
C SER A 224 -12.57 11.81 7.52
N LEU A 225 -11.27 11.60 7.40
CA LEU A 225 -10.28 11.99 8.39
C LEU A 225 -9.40 13.11 7.89
N GLU A 226 -9.35 14.20 8.64
CA GLU A 226 -8.27 15.17 8.48
C GLU A 226 -7.05 14.67 9.21
N VAL A 227 -6.01 14.46 8.43
CA VAL A 227 -4.73 13.94 8.87
C VAL A 227 -3.69 14.94 8.43
N ALA A 228 -2.73 15.23 9.30
CA ALA A 228 -1.50 15.89 8.87
C ALA A 228 -0.69 14.85 8.07
N THR A 229 -1.14 14.53 6.85
CA THR A 229 -0.36 13.81 5.84
C THR A 229 0.69 14.79 5.38
N GLY A 230 1.83 14.71 6.04
CA GLY A 230 2.94 15.54 5.73
C GLY A 230 3.84 14.88 4.69
N GLY A 231 4.58 15.71 3.94
CA GLY A 231 5.59 15.23 3.01
C GLY A 231 6.83 14.67 3.74
N PRO A 232 7.94 14.40 3.05
CA PRO A 232 9.21 13.97 3.66
C PRO A 232 9.70 14.87 4.82
N ALA A 233 9.24 16.12 4.89
CA ALA A 233 9.57 17.08 5.96
C ALA A 233 8.84 16.83 7.30
N ASP A 234 7.81 15.98 7.31
CA ASP A 234 6.91 15.81 8.46
C ASP A 234 7.15 14.52 9.24
N ILE A 235 8.06 13.65 8.78
CA ILE A 235 8.57 12.52 9.57
C ILE A 235 9.75 13.03 10.40
N PRO A 236 9.62 13.12 11.75
CA PRO A 236 10.72 13.56 12.58
C PRO A 236 11.86 12.54 12.57
N GLU A 237 13.08 13.01 12.79
CA GLU A 237 14.20 12.12 13.04
C GLU A 237 13.94 11.29 14.31
N GLN A 238 14.00 9.97 14.18
CA GLN A 238 13.77 8.99 15.23
C GLN A 238 15.06 8.24 15.50
N THR A 239 15.29 7.85 16.75
CA THR A 239 16.34 6.90 17.13
C THR A 239 15.69 5.61 17.60
N VAL A 240 15.93 4.50 16.90
CA VAL A 240 15.35 3.19 17.22
C VAL A 240 16.42 2.13 17.43
N ARG A 241 16.12 1.14 18.27
CA ARG A 241 16.98 -0.03 18.45
C ARG A 241 16.53 -1.16 17.53
N ALA A 242 17.49 -1.70 16.81
CA ALA A 242 17.32 -2.84 15.93
C ALA A 242 18.36 -3.92 16.21
N ARG A 243 18.11 -5.12 15.70
CA ARG A 243 19.07 -6.22 15.70
C ARG A 243 19.33 -6.71 14.31
N VAL A 244 20.56 -7.15 14.07
CA VAL A 244 20.96 -7.73 12.79
C VAL A 244 20.36 -9.12 12.69
N ARG A 245 19.43 -9.30 11.76
CA ARG A 245 18.81 -10.58 11.45
C ARG A 245 19.69 -11.39 10.51
N ASP A 246 20.24 -10.72 9.50
CA ASP A 246 21.06 -11.35 8.48
C ASP A 246 22.02 -10.35 7.82
N VAL A 247 23.11 -10.89 7.25
CA VAL A 247 24.07 -10.14 6.44
C VAL A 247 24.35 -10.96 5.18
N GLU A 248 23.95 -10.43 4.03
CA GLU A 248 24.13 -11.05 2.72
C GLU A 248 25.24 -10.34 1.94
N VAL A 249 26.13 -11.10 1.30
CA VAL A 249 27.15 -10.54 0.40
C VAL A 249 26.54 -10.38 -0.99
N LEU A 250 26.46 -9.15 -1.48
CA LEU A 250 25.79 -8.83 -2.73
C LEU A 250 26.71 -8.91 -3.96
N GLY A 251 28.02 -8.89 -3.76
CA GLY A 251 29.04 -8.85 -4.80
C GLY A 251 29.96 -7.64 -4.64
N GLY A 252 31.19 -7.75 -5.16
CA GLY A 252 32.24 -6.75 -4.95
C GLY A 252 32.52 -6.51 -3.46
N ASN A 253 32.53 -5.24 -3.06
CA ASN A 253 32.73 -4.79 -1.68
C ASN A 253 31.40 -4.46 -0.99
N ARG A 254 30.24 -4.96 -1.45
CA ARG A 254 28.92 -4.59 -0.92
C ARG A 254 28.21 -5.70 -0.17
N ILE A 255 27.52 -5.32 0.91
CA ILE A 255 26.68 -6.20 1.71
C ILE A 255 25.26 -5.63 1.87
N ALA A 256 24.27 -6.50 1.97
CA ALA A 256 22.93 -6.17 2.49
C ALA A 256 22.88 -6.54 3.97
N VAL A 257 22.48 -5.59 4.81
CA VAL A 257 22.26 -5.83 6.24
C VAL A 257 20.77 -5.79 6.50
N HIS A 258 20.22 -6.91 6.93
CA HIS A 258 18.81 -7.02 7.29
C HIS A 258 18.65 -6.79 8.79
N LEU A 259 18.01 -5.68 9.14
CA LEU A 259 17.75 -5.25 10.51
C LEU A 259 16.30 -5.56 10.90
N MET A 260 16.11 -5.86 12.17
CA MET A 260 14.81 -6.10 12.79
C MET A 260 14.63 -5.17 13.99
N THR A 261 13.64 -4.29 13.95
CA THR A 261 13.34 -3.41 15.08
C THR A 261 12.68 -4.17 16.25
N SER A 262 12.83 -3.63 17.46
CA SER A 262 12.12 -4.13 18.65
C SER A 262 10.60 -4.07 18.45
N ARG A 263 9.76 -4.79 19.22
CA ARG A 263 8.30 -4.69 19.03
C ARG A 263 7.73 -3.31 19.40
N ALA A 264 8.40 -2.55 20.25
CA ALA A 264 7.95 -1.26 20.78
C ALA A 264 8.40 -0.05 19.95
N GLU A 265 9.45 -0.21 19.13
CA GLU A 265 10.02 0.87 18.32
C GLU A 265 9.86 0.54 16.83
N ARG A 266 9.57 1.56 16.02
CA ARG A 266 9.44 1.46 14.56
C ARG A 266 10.16 2.63 13.94
N LEU A 267 10.85 2.39 12.84
CA LEU A 267 11.45 3.46 12.05
C LEU A 267 10.47 3.84 10.95
N ARG A 268 9.91 5.05 11.01
CA ARG A 268 9.24 5.63 9.86
C ARG A 268 10.26 6.25 8.92
N TYR A 269 10.13 5.94 7.65
CA TYR A 269 10.86 6.53 6.55
C TYR A 269 10.02 6.38 5.28
N LEU A 270 10.33 7.17 4.25
CA LEU A 270 9.77 7.06 2.92
C LEU A 270 10.74 6.34 2.00
N ALA A 271 10.18 5.67 0.98
CA ALA A 271 10.97 4.91 0.02
C ALA A 271 11.96 5.83 -0.71
N GLY A 272 13.23 5.45 -0.71
CA GLY A 272 14.33 6.25 -1.27
C GLY A 272 15.16 7.02 -0.23
N GLN A 273 14.70 7.15 1.02
CA GLN A 273 15.47 7.82 2.08
C GLN A 273 16.66 7.00 2.58
N ARG A 274 17.51 7.67 3.37
CA ARG A 274 18.69 7.10 4.02
C ARG A 274 18.49 7.06 5.53
N VAL A 275 19.33 6.28 6.18
CA VAL A 275 19.36 6.12 7.64
C VAL A 275 20.81 6.14 8.12
N GLU A 276 21.05 6.70 9.30
CA GLU A 276 22.31 6.51 10.01
C GLU A 276 22.23 5.21 10.82
N ILE A 277 23.22 4.35 10.63
CA ILE A 277 23.40 3.14 11.45
C ILE A 277 24.60 3.35 12.36
N ALA A 278 24.39 3.15 13.66
CA ALA A 278 25.42 3.19 14.69
C ALA A 278 25.60 1.81 15.34
N VAL A 279 26.85 1.32 15.33
CA VAL A 279 27.28 0.03 15.92
C VAL A 279 28.64 0.24 16.61
N ASN A 280 28.78 -0.24 17.84
CA ASN A 280 30.05 -0.19 18.60
C ASN A 280 30.69 1.22 18.67
N GLY A 281 29.87 2.27 18.77
CA GLY A 281 30.33 3.66 18.86
C GLY A 281 30.75 4.29 17.52
N LYS A 282 30.73 3.55 16.40
CA LYS A 282 30.92 4.07 15.04
C LYS A 282 29.56 4.21 14.36
N SER A 283 29.35 5.25 13.56
CA SER A 283 28.12 5.43 12.77
C SER A 283 28.40 5.73 11.30
N ARG A 284 27.44 5.40 10.44
CA ARG A 284 27.49 5.68 9.00
C ARG A 284 26.10 5.87 8.43
N ILE A 285 25.93 6.87 7.57
CA ILE A 285 24.72 7.06 6.77
C ILE A 285 24.74 6.10 5.59
N VAL A 286 23.68 5.33 5.44
CA VAL A 286 23.51 4.31 4.41
C VAL A 286 22.11 4.39 3.81
N PRO A 287 21.94 4.03 2.53
CA PRO A 287 20.63 4.00 1.90
C PRO A 287 19.75 2.88 2.43
N ALA A 288 18.48 3.20 2.72
CA ALA A 288 17.46 2.18 2.92
C ALA A 288 17.16 1.53 1.56
N ALA A 289 17.09 0.21 1.56
CA ALA A 289 16.92 -0.62 0.36
C ALA A 289 15.63 -1.45 0.37
N SER A 290 14.88 -1.43 1.47
CA SER A 290 13.57 -2.08 1.63
C SER A 290 12.40 -1.13 1.39
N CYS A 291 11.22 -1.69 1.11
CA CYS A 291 9.92 -0.98 1.19
C CYS A 291 9.71 -0.47 2.63
N PRO A 292 9.26 0.78 2.83
CA PRO A 292 8.84 1.27 4.17
C PRO A 292 7.60 0.54 4.72
N CYS A 293 6.93 -0.22 3.85
CA CYS A 293 5.72 -1.00 4.06
C CYS A 293 5.90 -2.15 5.06
N ASP A 294 7.12 -2.69 5.20
CA ASP A 294 7.45 -3.65 6.26
C ASP A 294 7.97 -2.90 7.49
N GLU A 295 7.06 -2.60 8.41
CA GLU A 295 7.32 -1.72 9.55
C GLU A 295 8.49 -2.17 10.46
N ARG A 296 8.84 -3.45 10.44
CA ARG A 296 9.82 -4.05 11.36
C ARG A 296 11.12 -4.46 10.71
N ARG A 297 11.11 -4.63 9.39
CA ARG A 297 12.30 -5.03 8.64
C ARG A 297 12.85 -3.83 7.90
N LEU A 298 14.12 -3.59 8.10
CA LEU A 298 14.88 -2.60 7.37
C LEU A 298 16.04 -3.29 6.69
N GLU A 299 16.12 -3.18 5.37
CA GLU A 299 17.29 -3.59 4.61
C GLU A 299 18.09 -2.34 4.27
N VAL A 300 19.41 -2.40 4.45
CA VAL A 300 20.33 -1.36 3.96
C VAL A 300 21.43 -2.00 3.14
N HIS A 301 21.92 -1.28 2.14
CA HIS A 301 23.10 -1.72 1.39
C HIS A 301 24.31 -0.89 1.81
N VAL A 302 25.39 -1.56 2.17
CA VAL A 302 26.60 -0.94 2.70
C VAL A 302 27.79 -1.33 1.86
N GLU A 303 28.58 -0.34 1.47
CA GLU A 303 29.84 -0.53 0.76
C GLU A 303 31.01 -0.59 1.73
N CYS A 304 31.81 -1.64 1.64
CA CYS A 304 32.89 -2.01 2.55
C CYS A 304 34.24 -1.95 1.81
N HIS A 305 34.82 -0.77 1.66
CA HIS A 305 36.14 -0.64 1.04
C HIS A 305 37.26 -1.29 1.87
N THR A 306 38.27 -1.86 1.20
CA THR A 306 39.53 -2.32 1.80
C THR A 306 40.73 -1.79 1.00
N PRO A 307 41.71 -1.19 1.66
CA PRO A 307 43.13 -1.46 1.43
C PRO A 307 43.62 -2.65 2.28
N PRO A 308 44.76 -3.28 1.93
CA PRO A 308 45.16 -4.59 2.46
C PRO A 308 45.52 -4.67 3.95
N ASP A 309 45.78 -3.53 4.62
CA ASP A 309 46.47 -3.50 5.92
C ASP A 309 45.63 -2.95 7.08
N ASP A 310 44.31 -2.83 6.95
CA ASP A 310 43.50 -2.13 7.95
C ASP A 310 42.21 -2.89 8.34
N GLU A 311 42.24 -3.54 9.50
CA GLU A 311 41.09 -4.20 10.13
C GLU A 311 39.95 -3.22 10.47
N ASP A 312 40.19 -1.89 10.46
CA ASP A 312 39.20 -0.86 10.77
C ASP A 312 38.26 -0.47 9.60
N LEU A 313 38.54 -0.89 8.36
CA LEU A 313 37.97 -0.25 7.15
C LEU A 313 36.69 -0.85 6.56
N ARG A 314 36.21 -1.98 7.07
CA ARG A 314 34.78 -2.33 6.90
C ARG A 314 33.86 -1.46 7.79
N GLY A 315 34.43 -0.49 8.53
CA GLY A 315 33.70 0.41 9.41
C GLY A 315 32.97 -0.35 10.53
N PRO A 316 31.82 0.16 11.05
CA PRO A 316 31.02 -0.56 12.05
C PRO A 316 30.53 -1.94 11.59
N PHE A 317 30.65 -2.26 10.30
CA PHE A 317 30.07 -3.42 9.65
C PHE A 317 31.05 -4.57 9.45
N ALA A 318 32.30 -4.41 9.89
CA ALA A 318 33.39 -5.37 9.71
C ALA A 318 33.12 -6.77 10.27
N SER A 319 32.54 -6.74 11.46
CA SER A 319 32.33 -7.85 12.37
C SER A 319 30.84 -7.98 12.72
N LEU A 320 29.96 -7.49 11.82
CA LEU A 320 28.53 -7.54 12.04
C LEU A 320 28.05 -8.98 11.97
N LEU A 321 27.75 -9.52 13.15
CA LEU A 321 27.21 -10.86 13.31
C LEU A 321 25.70 -10.78 13.46
N ARG A 322 25.04 -11.90 13.17
CA ARG A 322 23.62 -12.05 13.53
C ARG A 322 23.45 -11.80 15.03
N ASN A 323 22.34 -11.15 15.38
CA ASN A 323 21.96 -10.72 16.72
C ASN A 323 22.78 -9.57 17.32
N THR A 324 23.68 -8.93 16.57
CA THR A 324 24.31 -7.67 17.01
C THR A 324 23.24 -6.59 17.16
N ASP A 325 23.25 -5.88 18.30
CA ASP A 325 22.40 -4.72 18.54
C ASP A 325 22.93 -3.50 17.76
N VAL A 326 22.02 -2.80 17.10
CA VAL A 326 22.30 -1.67 16.21
C VAL A 326 21.34 -0.55 16.56
N THR A 327 21.85 0.68 16.59
CA THR A 327 20.99 1.87 16.70
C THR A 327 20.80 2.46 15.31
N VAL A 328 19.56 2.71 14.91
CA VAL A 328 19.21 3.32 13.62
C VAL A 328 18.63 4.71 13.89
N ARG A 329 19.15 5.72 13.19
CA ARG A 329 18.65 7.09 13.23
C ARG A 329 18.19 7.54 11.86
N GLY A 330 17.02 8.18 11.80
CA GLY A 330 16.46 8.66 10.55
C GLY A 330 14.96 8.95 10.64
N PRO A 331 14.34 9.39 9.55
CA PRO A 331 14.88 9.34 8.19
C PRO A 331 15.79 10.52 7.82
N ILE A 332 16.60 10.34 6.77
CA ILE A 332 17.49 11.38 6.21
C ILE A 332 17.27 11.45 4.69
N GLY A 333 17.09 12.66 4.16
CA GLY A 333 17.03 12.95 2.72
C GLY A 333 15.62 13.19 2.19
N SER A 334 15.55 13.86 1.04
CA SER A 334 14.31 14.27 0.36
C SER A 334 14.06 13.52 -0.96
N PHE A 335 14.95 12.60 -1.34
CA PHE A 335 14.75 11.73 -2.50
C PHE A 335 13.74 10.64 -2.14
N VAL A 336 12.48 10.90 -2.46
CA VAL A 336 11.34 10.04 -2.11
C VAL A 336 10.41 9.86 -3.29
N LEU A 337 9.74 8.71 -3.34
CA LEU A 337 8.64 8.47 -4.28
C LEU A 337 7.48 9.42 -3.99
N ASP A 338 6.92 10.04 -5.03
CA ASP A 338 5.60 10.67 -4.97
C ASP A 338 4.53 9.58 -5.07
N ASP A 339 3.96 9.19 -3.92
CA ASP A 339 2.95 8.14 -3.80
C ASP A 339 1.56 8.56 -4.30
N SER A 340 1.37 9.86 -4.58
CA SER A 340 0.13 10.43 -5.10
C SER A 340 0.06 10.43 -6.62
N SER A 341 1.19 10.18 -7.29
CA SER A 341 1.25 10.17 -8.75
C SER A 341 0.79 8.82 -9.32
N GLU A 342 -0.15 8.89 -10.27
CA GLU A 342 -0.63 7.73 -11.05
C GLU A 342 0.08 7.62 -12.42
N ARG A 343 1.20 8.32 -12.60
CA ARG A 343 1.97 8.32 -13.86
C ARG A 343 2.83 7.07 -14.01
N ALA A 344 3.33 6.84 -15.23
CA ALA A 344 4.36 5.85 -15.46
C ALA A 344 5.64 6.24 -14.70
N VAL A 345 6.39 5.24 -14.21
CA VAL A 345 7.59 5.47 -13.39
C VAL A 345 8.81 4.88 -14.07
N VAL A 346 9.84 5.71 -14.30
CA VAL A 346 11.14 5.26 -14.81
C VAL A 346 12.20 5.43 -13.73
N LEU A 347 12.74 4.31 -13.30
CA LEU A 347 13.75 4.20 -12.25
C LEU A 347 15.12 3.97 -12.88
N VAL A 348 16.10 4.77 -12.52
CA VAL A 348 17.46 4.68 -13.06
C VAL A 348 18.47 4.58 -11.92
N ALA A 349 19.29 3.54 -11.94
CA ALA A 349 20.32 3.30 -10.91
C ALA A 349 21.70 3.06 -11.52
N GLU A 350 22.69 3.84 -11.09
CA GLU A 350 24.11 3.61 -11.35
C GLU A 350 24.80 3.04 -10.09
N GLY A 351 25.42 1.87 -10.22
CA GLY A 351 26.21 1.24 -9.17
C GLY A 351 25.48 1.11 -7.82
N GLY A 352 26.04 1.76 -6.78
CA GLY A 352 25.50 1.78 -5.43
C GLY A 352 24.13 2.47 -5.27
N GLY A 353 23.74 3.33 -6.23
CA GLY A 353 22.45 4.02 -6.25
C GLY A 353 21.24 3.07 -6.32
N PHE A 354 21.47 1.81 -6.72
CA PHE A 354 20.42 0.79 -6.74
C PHE A 354 19.77 0.56 -5.37
N ALA A 355 20.43 0.82 -4.25
CA ALA A 355 19.81 0.66 -2.93
C ALA A 355 18.54 1.53 -2.76
N GLN A 356 18.64 2.84 -3.01
CA GLN A 356 17.50 3.75 -2.89
C GLN A 356 16.45 3.46 -3.95
N ILE A 357 16.89 3.17 -5.18
CA ILE A 357 16.00 2.81 -6.28
C ILE A 357 15.26 1.50 -6.01
N LYS A 358 15.89 0.52 -5.35
CA LYS A 358 15.22 -0.71 -4.91
C LYS A 358 14.13 -0.43 -3.89
N SER A 359 14.38 0.45 -2.92
CA SER A 359 13.37 0.88 -1.96
C SER A 359 12.17 1.53 -2.66
N ILE A 360 12.42 2.45 -3.61
CA ILE A 360 11.38 3.09 -4.43
C ILE A 360 10.63 2.06 -5.28
N LEU A 361 11.34 1.17 -5.98
CA LEU A 361 10.75 0.13 -6.82
C LEU A 361 9.79 -0.75 -6.03
N GLN A 362 10.25 -1.29 -4.90
CA GLN A 362 9.43 -2.18 -4.09
C GLN A 362 8.19 -1.47 -3.54
N HIS A 363 8.29 -0.18 -3.24
CA HIS A 363 7.16 0.61 -2.79
C HIS A 363 6.18 0.93 -3.93
N ALA A 364 6.68 1.37 -5.09
CA ALA A 364 5.85 1.61 -6.27
C ALA A 364 5.09 0.34 -6.69
N LEU A 365 5.76 -0.83 -6.67
CA LEU A 365 5.13 -2.12 -6.90
C LEU A 365 4.06 -2.48 -5.86
N SER A 366 4.20 -2.03 -4.61
CA SER A 366 3.19 -2.29 -3.56
C SER A 366 1.96 -1.40 -3.64
N LEU A 367 2.08 -0.22 -4.28
CA LEU A 367 0.97 0.70 -4.46
C LEU A 367 0.06 0.28 -5.61
N GLU A 368 0.59 -0.39 -6.63
CA GLU A 368 -0.15 -0.84 -7.83
C GLU A 368 -0.90 0.31 -8.56
N HIS A 369 -0.47 1.56 -8.38
CA HIS A 369 -1.08 2.74 -9.01
C HIS A 369 -0.42 3.11 -10.35
N ALA A 370 0.88 2.87 -10.50
CA ALA A 370 1.60 3.23 -11.72
C ALA A 370 1.24 2.25 -12.85
N PRO A 371 0.78 2.73 -14.03
CA PRO A 371 0.38 1.87 -15.14
C PRO A 371 1.56 1.16 -15.80
N TYR A 372 2.80 1.62 -15.58
CA TYR A 372 4.01 1.04 -16.12
C TYR A 372 5.21 1.44 -15.26
N ILE A 373 6.10 0.48 -14.99
CA ILE A 373 7.36 0.71 -14.26
C ILE A 373 8.53 0.17 -15.07
N ALA A 374 9.50 1.02 -15.41
CA ALA A 374 10.76 0.60 -16.00
C ALA A 374 11.92 0.81 -15.02
N LEU A 375 12.78 -0.20 -14.86
CA LEU A 375 14.05 -0.10 -14.15
C LEU A 375 15.22 -0.23 -15.13
N VAL A 376 16.01 0.83 -15.27
CA VAL A 376 17.26 0.85 -16.04
C VAL A 376 18.45 0.89 -15.08
N ARG A 377 19.33 -0.11 -15.16
CA ARG A 377 20.53 -0.19 -14.31
C ARG A 377 21.82 -0.09 -15.11
N LEU A 378 22.76 0.70 -14.61
CA LEU A 378 24.15 0.73 -15.06
C LEU A 378 25.05 0.17 -13.95
N ALA A 379 25.85 -0.85 -14.26
CA ALA A 379 26.76 -1.44 -13.28
C ALA A 379 27.84 -0.44 -12.84
N GLY A 380 28.17 -0.45 -11.55
CA GLY A 380 29.34 0.25 -11.02
C GLY A 380 30.60 -0.61 -11.12
N GLU A 381 31.68 -0.18 -10.47
CA GLU A 381 32.95 -0.94 -10.39
C GLU A 381 32.76 -2.35 -9.79
N GLU A 382 31.76 -2.51 -8.92
CA GLU A 382 31.43 -3.78 -8.24
C GLU A 382 30.57 -4.73 -9.08
N GLY A 383 30.10 -4.30 -10.26
CA GLY A 383 29.14 -5.04 -11.08
C GLY A 383 27.67 -4.84 -10.65
N LEU A 384 26.79 -5.64 -11.23
CA LEU A 384 25.38 -5.73 -10.85
C LEU A 384 25.20 -6.68 -9.67
N TYR A 385 24.16 -6.44 -8.87
CA TYR A 385 23.83 -7.29 -7.73
C TYR A 385 22.32 -7.41 -7.54
N GLN A 386 21.88 -8.50 -6.92
CA GLN A 386 20.45 -8.90 -6.78
C GLN A 386 19.72 -9.02 -8.14
N GLU A 387 20.42 -9.43 -9.21
CA GLU A 387 19.78 -9.62 -10.52
C GLU A 387 18.68 -10.68 -10.52
N ASN A 388 18.85 -11.75 -9.75
CA ASN A 388 17.85 -12.83 -9.67
C ASN A 388 16.52 -12.31 -9.12
N LEU A 389 16.56 -11.37 -8.17
CA LEU A 389 15.36 -10.71 -7.65
C LEU A 389 14.64 -9.94 -8.75
N LEU A 390 15.37 -9.09 -9.48
CA LEU A 390 14.78 -8.25 -10.53
C LEU A 390 14.28 -9.07 -11.73
N LYS A 391 15.01 -10.13 -12.12
CA LYS A 391 14.57 -11.08 -13.14
C LYS A 391 13.31 -11.82 -12.71
N SER A 392 13.15 -12.12 -11.41
CA SER A 392 11.92 -12.73 -10.90
C SER A 392 10.72 -11.78 -10.97
N TYR A 393 10.91 -10.48 -10.70
CA TYR A 393 9.86 -9.47 -10.86
C TYR A 393 9.46 -9.33 -12.33
N ALA A 394 10.43 -9.17 -13.23
CA ALA A 394 10.17 -9.03 -14.67
C ALA A 394 9.57 -10.30 -15.31
N GLY A 395 9.73 -11.47 -14.70
CA GLY A 395 9.12 -12.71 -15.18
C GLY A 395 7.68 -12.94 -14.71
N VAL A 396 7.18 -12.15 -13.75
CA VAL A 396 5.85 -12.33 -13.14
C VAL A 396 4.94 -11.13 -13.36
N LEU A 397 5.50 -9.92 -13.46
CA LEU A 397 4.75 -8.67 -13.55
C LEU A 397 4.74 -8.18 -15.00
N ASP A 398 3.54 -8.13 -15.59
CA ASP A 398 3.36 -7.73 -17.00
C ASP A 398 3.73 -6.25 -17.24
N ASP A 399 3.46 -5.37 -16.26
CA ASP A 399 3.68 -3.93 -16.36
C ASP A 399 5.05 -3.47 -15.79
N PHE A 400 5.99 -4.40 -15.62
CA PHE A 400 7.34 -4.11 -15.13
C PHE A 400 8.42 -4.53 -16.13
N ARG A 401 9.28 -3.58 -16.51
CA ARG A 401 10.42 -3.84 -17.39
C ARG A 401 11.75 -3.63 -16.69
N TYR A 402 12.66 -4.60 -16.81
CA TYR A 402 14.01 -4.51 -16.26
C TYR A 402 15.06 -4.54 -17.38
N ILE A 403 15.92 -3.53 -17.41
CA ILE A 403 17.03 -3.40 -18.36
C ILE A 403 18.32 -3.14 -17.57
N ALA A 404 19.38 -3.87 -17.90
CA ALA A 404 20.66 -3.75 -17.21
C ALA A 404 21.84 -3.68 -18.18
N PHE A 405 22.79 -2.82 -17.85
CA PHE A 405 24.01 -2.57 -18.60
C PHE A 405 25.24 -2.85 -17.74
N ASP A 406 26.29 -3.36 -18.38
CA ASP A 406 27.59 -3.53 -17.74
C ASP A 406 28.29 -2.17 -17.55
N ALA A 407 29.38 -2.15 -16.78
CA ALA A 407 30.12 -0.92 -16.49
C ALA A 407 30.87 -0.37 -17.71
N ALA A 408 31.07 -1.19 -18.76
CA ALA A 408 31.76 -0.82 -19.99
C ALA A 408 30.81 -0.16 -21.01
N THR A 409 29.50 -0.29 -20.82
CA THR A 409 28.48 0.24 -21.71
C THR A 409 28.56 1.77 -21.75
N PRO A 410 28.59 2.41 -22.93
CA PRO A 410 28.57 3.85 -23.05
C PRO A 410 27.34 4.44 -22.36
N ARG A 411 27.54 5.46 -21.51
CA ARG A 411 26.46 6.17 -20.82
C ARG A 411 25.39 6.70 -21.78
N GLU A 412 25.78 7.07 -23.00
CA GLU A 412 24.87 7.51 -24.06
C GLU A 412 23.83 6.45 -24.41
N THR A 413 24.22 5.17 -24.52
CA THR A 413 23.30 4.06 -24.79
C THR A 413 22.29 3.87 -23.66
N VAL A 414 22.73 4.07 -22.42
CA VAL A 414 21.84 4.02 -21.24
C VAL A 414 20.83 5.15 -21.29
N ILE A 415 21.27 6.38 -21.61
CA ILE A 415 20.40 7.56 -21.74
C ILE A 415 19.38 7.37 -22.86
N GLU A 416 19.80 6.90 -24.04
CA GLU A 416 18.90 6.58 -25.14
C GLU A 416 17.85 5.54 -24.75
N THR A 417 18.26 4.53 -23.98
CA THR A 417 17.33 3.52 -23.46
C THR A 417 16.30 4.13 -22.52
N VAL A 418 16.73 4.99 -21.58
CA VAL A 418 15.79 5.70 -20.67
C VAL A 418 14.76 6.51 -21.45
N LEU A 419 15.20 7.24 -22.49
CA LEU A 419 14.29 8.01 -23.34
C LEU A 419 13.33 7.13 -24.16
N ASN A 420 13.76 5.95 -24.58
CA ASN A 420 12.90 5.01 -25.31
C ASN A 420 11.87 4.33 -24.40
N GLU A 421 12.17 4.17 -23.10
CA GLU A 421 11.20 3.66 -22.13
C GLU A 421 10.12 4.68 -21.76
N THR A 422 10.36 5.97 -22.03
CA THR A 422 9.36 7.02 -21.84
C THR A 422 8.47 7.19 -23.07
N SER A 423 7.41 6.36 -23.16
CA SER A 423 6.43 6.42 -24.26
C SER A 423 5.78 7.80 -24.40
N GLN A 424 5.49 8.46 -23.27
CA GLN A 424 5.07 9.85 -23.16
C GLN A 424 5.83 10.51 -22.01
N ILE A 425 6.97 11.11 -22.32
CA ILE A 425 7.90 11.65 -21.30
C ILE A 425 7.26 12.71 -20.40
N ALA A 426 6.24 13.45 -20.87
CA ALA A 426 5.52 14.44 -20.07
C ALA A 426 4.54 13.84 -19.04
N GLU A 427 4.24 12.54 -19.15
CA GLU A 427 3.37 11.77 -18.26
C GLU A 427 4.17 10.70 -17.52
N THR A 428 5.46 10.94 -17.26
CA THR A 428 6.35 9.99 -16.60
C THR A 428 7.12 10.66 -15.47
N ASP A 429 7.13 10.06 -14.28
CA ASP A 429 8.04 10.47 -13.21
C ASP A 429 9.36 9.69 -13.30
N ILE A 430 10.49 10.40 -13.28
CA ILE A 430 11.83 9.82 -13.41
C ILE A 430 12.59 9.95 -12.10
N TYR A 431 13.02 8.81 -11.55
CA TYR A 431 13.82 8.74 -10.32
C TYR A 431 15.22 8.20 -10.62
N VAL A 432 16.25 8.98 -10.31
CA VAL A 432 17.64 8.64 -10.66
C VAL A 432 18.53 8.65 -9.42
N ALA A 433 19.27 7.55 -9.18
CA ALA A 433 20.34 7.53 -8.18
C ALA A 433 21.66 7.10 -8.82
N GLY A 434 22.66 7.98 -8.81
CA GLY A 434 23.92 7.76 -9.51
C GLY A 434 24.97 8.85 -9.32
N SER A 435 26.03 8.84 -10.11
CA SER A 435 27.07 9.88 -10.09
C SER A 435 26.54 11.23 -10.60
N SER A 436 27.10 12.33 -10.07
CA SER A 436 26.70 13.70 -10.44
C SER A 436 26.77 13.93 -11.95
N ASP A 437 27.82 13.42 -12.59
CA ASP A 437 28.05 13.62 -14.02
C ASP A 437 27.01 12.86 -14.86
N PHE A 438 26.64 11.64 -14.45
CA PHE A 438 25.62 10.86 -15.12
C PHE A 438 24.23 11.50 -14.96
N ILE A 439 23.88 11.90 -13.73
CA ILE A 439 22.62 12.58 -13.42
C ILE A 439 22.47 13.87 -14.23
N SER A 440 23.52 14.70 -14.29
CA SER A 440 23.47 15.98 -14.97
C SER A 440 23.20 15.83 -16.48
N VAL A 441 23.89 14.90 -17.14
CA VAL A 441 23.70 14.66 -18.58
C VAL A 441 22.31 14.06 -18.86
N LEU A 442 21.87 13.09 -18.06
CA LEU A 442 20.55 12.48 -18.23
C LEU A 442 19.42 13.50 -18.00
N ASN A 443 19.54 14.35 -16.97
CA ASN A 443 18.57 15.41 -16.69
C ASN A 443 18.42 16.37 -17.89
N GLN A 444 19.54 16.86 -18.43
CA GLN A 444 19.51 17.76 -19.59
C GLN A 444 18.82 17.13 -20.80
N ARG A 445 19.03 15.83 -21.02
CA ARG A 445 18.44 15.09 -22.14
C ARG A 445 16.94 14.85 -21.94
N CYS A 446 16.50 14.50 -20.74
CA CYS A 446 15.08 14.33 -20.43
C CYS A 446 14.32 15.66 -20.51
N ILE A 447 14.86 16.75 -19.97
CA ILE A 447 14.25 18.08 -20.07
C ILE A 447 14.18 18.52 -21.55
N SER A 448 15.24 18.31 -22.32
CA SER A 448 15.25 18.64 -23.77
C SER A 448 14.25 17.80 -24.57
N ALA A 449 13.93 16.59 -24.11
CA ALA A 449 12.93 15.72 -24.69
C ALA A 449 11.48 16.06 -24.24
N GLY A 450 11.31 16.95 -23.26
CA GLY A 450 10.01 17.48 -22.82
C GLY A 450 9.57 17.08 -21.42
N LEU A 451 10.45 16.51 -20.58
CA LEU A 451 10.14 16.20 -19.18
C LEU A 451 9.93 17.50 -18.36
N PRO A 452 8.78 17.68 -17.69
CA PRO A 452 8.57 18.74 -16.71
C PRO A 452 9.55 18.64 -15.53
N GLU A 453 10.10 19.77 -15.08
CA GLU A 453 11.06 19.78 -13.95
C GLU A 453 10.51 19.14 -12.67
N ALA A 454 9.20 19.24 -12.44
CA ALA A 454 8.55 18.67 -11.26
C ALA A 454 8.53 17.13 -11.25
N GLN A 455 8.71 16.48 -12.39
CA GLN A 455 8.70 15.01 -12.55
C GLN A 455 10.12 14.41 -12.52
N TRP A 456 11.15 15.25 -12.31
CA TRP A 456 12.53 14.81 -12.21
C TRP A 456 12.98 14.75 -10.75
N HIS A 457 13.35 13.55 -10.30
CA HIS A 457 13.85 13.30 -8.96
C HIS A 457 15.23 12.65 -9.06
N ALA A 458 16.23 13.21 -8.38
CA ALA A 458 17.56 12.65 -8.40
C ALA A 458 18.29 12.74 -7.06
N GLU A 459 19.09 11.72 -6.75
CA GLU A 459 20.03 11.69 -5.62
C GLU A 459 21.42 11.35 -6.13
N THR A 460 22.41 12.18 -5.76
CA THR A 460 23.80 11.90 -6.07
C THR A 460 24.39 10.91 -5.06
N ILE A 461 25.01 9.85 -5.53
CA ILE A 461 25.79 8.95 -4.68
C ILE A 461 27.09 9.65 -4.29
N SER A 462 27.25 9.97 -3.01
CA SER A 462 28.55 10.41 -2.49
C SER A 462 29.48 9.20 -2.48
N LYS A 463 30.65 9.29 -3.13
CA LYS A 463 31.77 8.38 -2.84
C LYS A 463 32.12 8.58 -1.35
N ALA A 464 31.82 7.58 -0.54
CA ALA A 464 32.01 7.63 0.91
C ALA A 464 33.48 7.52 1.30
#